data_AF-A0AA88D715-F1
#
_entry.id   AF-A0AA88D715-F1
#
_cell.length_a   1.000
_cell.length_b   1.000
_cell.length_c   1.000
_cell.angle_alpha   90.00
_cell.angle_beta   90.00
_cell.angle_gamma   90.00
#
_symmetry.space_group_name_H-M   'P 1'
#
loop_
_entity.id
_entity.type
_entity.pdbx_description
1 polymer ?
#
loop_
_entity_poly.entity_id
_entity_poly.type
_entity_poly.pdbx_seq_one_letter_code
_entity_poly.pdbx_strand_id
1 'polypeptide(L)'
;MEKPPVGRSAPLITDIMWRNLLPQAFYQISVLLIFQFRGKSIFGVDDKEKDTLIFNTFVLCQVFNEFNARKLEKRNVFKGIHRNKLFLGIIGITVVLQVLMVEFLKKFADTERLNLVQWGVCIGIAAISWPIGWVVKCIPVPEKPIFSYMKDMRRKLI
;
A
#
# COMPACT_ATOMS: atom_id res chain seq x y z
N MET A 1 23.14 -14.70 -12.60
CA MET A 1 21.82 -15.36 -12.56
C MET A 1 21.95 -16.49 -11.55
N GLU A 2 21.43 -16.31 -10.33
CA GLU A 2 21.66 -17.26 -9.21
C GLU A 2 20.40 -18.06 -8.84
N LYS A 3 19.22 -17.67 -9.35
CA LYS A 3 17.96 -18.37 -9.03
C LYS A 3 17.65 -19.44 -10.09
N PRO A 4 17.22 -20.65 -9.66
CA PRO A 4 16.81 -21.71 -10.57
C PRO A 4 15.56 -21.31 -11.38
N PRO A 5 15.33 -21.95 -12.55
CA PRO A 5 14.17 -21.65 -13.38
C PRO A 5 12.86 -21.95 -12.63
N VAL A 6 11.88 -21.07 -12.79
CA VAL A 6 10.55 -21.24 -12.20
C VAL A 6 9.79 -22.36 -12.93
N GLY A 7 9.16 -23.27 -12.18
CA GLY A 7 8.36 -24.35 -12.74
C GLY A 7 7.03 -23.86 -13.32
N ARG A 8 6.50 -24.52 -14.35
CA ARG A 8 5.23 -24.15 -15.02
C ARG A 8 4.01 -24.18 -14.09
N SER A 9 4.05 -24.97 -13.02
CA SER A 9 2.97 -25.10 -12.04
C SER A 9 3.21 -24.26 -10.77
N ALA A 10 4.20 -23.37 -10.77
CA ALA A 10 4.46 -22.49 -9.63
C ALA A 10 3.33 -21.45 -9.48
N PRO A 11 2.91 -21.13 -8.25
CA PRO A 11 1.87 -20.15 -8.03
C PRO A 11 2.33 -18.74 -8.45
N LEU A 12 1.42 -17.97 -9.08
CA LEU A 12 1.69 -16.59 -9.48
C LEU A 12 1.97 -15.68 -8.28
N ILE A 13 1.25 -15.89 -7.18
CA ILE A 13 1.46 -15.18 -5.91
C ILE A 13 2.32 -16.08 -5.01
N THR A 14 3.58 -15.68 -4.86
CA THR A 14 4.54 -16.37 -3.98
C THR A 14 4.27 -16.05 -2.51
N ASP A 15 4.76 -16.87 -1.58
CA ASP A 15 4.61 -16.59 -0.14
C ASP A 15 5.32 -15.30 0.28
N ILE A 16 6.38 -14.91 -0.45
CA ILE A 16 7.06 -13.63 -0.26
C ILE A 16 6.14 -12.46 -0.61
N MET A 17 5.32 -12.62 -1.66
CA MET A 17 4.29 -11.66 -2.01
C MET A 17 3.18 -11.62 -0.96
N TRP A 18 2.70 -12.78 -0.50
CA TRP A 18 1.69 -12.86 0.57
C TRP A 18 2.17 -12.20 1.87
N ARG A 19 3.42 -12.47 2.27
CA ARG A 19 4.05 -11.83 3.44
C ARG A 19 4.03 -10.31 3.32
N ASN A 20 4.29 -9.75 2.14
CA ASN A 20 4.30 -8.30 1.96
C ASN A 20 2.88 -7.73 1.80
N LEU A 21 1.97 -8.47 1.17
CA LEU A 21 0.61 -8.03 0.84
C LEU A 21 -0.30 -7.98 2.07
N LEU A 22 -0.31 -9.03 2.90
CA LEU A 22 -1.25 -9.14 4.03
C LEU A 22 -1.09 -8.01 5.06
N PRO A 23 0.12 -7.71 5.56
CA PRO A 23 0.30 -6.65 6.55
C PRO A 23 0.00 -5.26 5.98
N GLN A 24 0.35 -5.01 4.70
CA GLN A 24 0.03 -3.75 4.03
C GLN A 24 -1.47 -3.57 3.86
N ALA A 25 -2.18 -4.61 3.40
CA ALA A 25 -3.64 -4.58 3.27
C ALA A 25 -4.32 -4.38 4.63
N PHE A 26 -3.87 -5.11 5.66
CA PHE A 26 -4.40 -4.97 7.02
C PHE A 26 -4.18 -3.57 7.59
N TYR A 27 -2.99 -3.00 7.38
CA TYR A 27 -2.68 -1.62 7.75
C TYR A 27 -3.61 -0.62 7.06
N GLN A 28 -3.72 -0.69 5.73
CA GLN A 28 -4.57 0.22 4.95
C GLN A 28 -6.04 0.11 5.37
N ILE A 29 -6.57 -1.11 5.52
CA ILE A 29 -7.95 -1.32 5.98
C ILE A 29 -8.15 -0.71 7.38
N SER A 30 -7.23 -0.96 8.31
CA SER A 30 -7.33 -0.43 9.67
C SER A 30 -7.36 1.11 9.68
N VAL A 31 -6.46 1.76 8.93
CA VAL A 31 -6.42 3.22 8.80
C VAL A 31 -7.73 3.78 8.22
N LEU A 32 -8.22 3.18 7.13
CA LEU A 32 -9.45 3.66 6.48
C LEU A 32 -10.68 3.46 7.39
N LEU A 33 -10.75 2.36 8.14
CA LEU A 33 -11.81 2.15 9.12
C LEU A 33 -11.75 3.16 10.26
N ILE A 34 -10.55 3.47 10.78
CA ILE A 34 -10.38 4.51 11.79
C ILE A 34 -10.87 5.85 11.25
N PHE A 35 -10.56 6.20 10.01
CA PHE A 35 -11.02 7.44 9.40
C PHE A 35 -12.53 7.43 9.16
N GLN A 36 -13.10 6.29 8.74
CA GLN A 36 -14.53 6.14 8.51
C GLN A 36 -15.35 6.33 9.79
N PHE A 37 -14.92 5.74 10.91
CA PHE A 37 -15.68 5.78 12.16
C PHE A 37 -15.29 6.93 13.10
N ARG A 38 -14.04 7.36 13.07
CA ARG A 38 -13.50 8.37 14.01
C ARG A 38 -12.92 9.60 13.33
N GLY A 39 -12.88 9.68 11.99
CA GLY A 39 -12.31 10.83 11.28
C GLY A 39 -12.93 12.17 11.68
N LYS A 40 -14.27 12.21 11.82
CA LYS A 40 -15.00 13.41 12.27
C LYS A 40 -14.56 13.88 13.66
N SER A 41 -14.42 12.96 14.60
CA SER A 41 -14.02 13.27 15.99
C SER A 41 -12.54 13.60 16.13
N ILE A 42 -11.67 12.99 15.32
CA ILE A 42 -10.22 13.18 15.38
C ILE A 42 -9.81 14.50 14.74
N PHE A 43 -10.43 14.85 13.60
CA PHE A 43 -10.05 16.01 12.80
C PHE A 43 -11.00 17.20 12.94
N GLY A 44 -12.18 17.02 13.56
CA GLY A 44 -13.18 18.08 13.72
C GLY A 44 -13.76 18.56 12.39
N VAL A 45 -13.89 17.66 11.41
CA VAL A 45 -14.23 17.96 10.01
C VAL A 45 -15.67 17.59 9.66
N ASP A 46 -16.21 18.15 8.59
CA ASP A 46 -17.52 17.75 8.07
C ASP A 46 -17.47 16.40 7.32
N ASP A 47 -18.63 15.82 7.01
CA ASP A 47 -18.72 14.49 6.39
C ASP A 47 -18.06 14.44 5.00
N LYS A 48 -18.16 15.52 4.20
CA LYS A 48 -17.48 15.62 2.89
C LYS A 48 -15.96 15.73 3.00
N GLU A 49 -15.48 16.49 3.98
CA GLU A 49 -14.05 16.61 4.26
C GLU A 49 -13.48 15.27 4.75
N LYS A 50 -14.23 14.54 5.58
CA LYS A 50 -13.89 13.17 6.00
C LYS A 50 -13.76 12.23 4.79
N ASP A 51 -14.71 12.25 3.87
CA ASP A 51 -14.66 11.40 2.68
C ASP A 51 -13.46 11.73 1.80
N THR A 52 -13.13 13.02 1.68
CA THR A 52 -11.94 13.47 0.96
C THR A 52 -10.65 13.04 1.67
N LEU A 53 -10.59 13.09 3.00
CA LEU A 53 -9.46 12.59 3.80
C LEU A 53 -9.25 11.09 3.59
N ILE A 54 -10.32 10.31 3.59
CA ILE A 54 -10.29 8.86 3.36
C ILE A 54 -9.74 8.59 1.96
N PHE A 55 -10.31 9.24 0.94
CA PHE A 55 -9.87 9.07 -0.44
C PHE A 55 -8.40 9.48 -0.63
N ASN A 56 -8.01 10.65 -0.12
CA ASN A 56 -6.64 11.15 -0.25
C ASN A 56 -5.63 10.23 0.44
N THR A 57 -5.96 9.77 1.64
CA THR A 57 -5.10 8.83 2.38
C THR A 57 -5.01 7.49 1.67
N PHE A 58 -6.11 7.00 1.09
CA PHE A 58 -6.10 5.77 0.29
C PHE A 58 -5.17 5.87 -0.90
N VAL A 59 -5.29 6.92 -1.73
CA VAL A 59 -4.45 7.10 -2.91
C VAL A 59 -2.98 7.27 -2.54
N LEU A 60 -2.68 8.08 -1.51
CA LEU A 60 -1.30 8.22 -1.02
C LEU A 60 -0.77 6.87 -0.51
N CYS A 61 -1.54 6.10 0.25
CA CYS A 61 -1.13 4.75 0.65
C CYS A 61 -0.82 3.85 -0.55
N GLN A 62 -1.54 3.95 -1.67
CA GLN A 62 -1.22 3.20 -2.89
C GLN A 62 0.10 3.65 -3.51
N VAL A 63 0.32 4.97 -3.62
CA VAL A 63 1.59 5.52 -4.12
C VAL A 63 2.76 5.00 -3.29
N PHE A 64 2.68 5.06 -1.96
CA PHE A 64 3.74 4.57 -1.08
C PHE A 64 3.92 3.05 -1.14
N ASN A 65 2.83 2.28 -1.26
CA ASN A 65 2.86 0.83 -1.44
C ASN A 65 3.54 0.42 -2.76
N GLU A 66 3.43 1.23 -3.81
CA GLU A 66 4.11 0.98 -5.10
C GLU A 66 5.64 0.93 -4.94
N PHE A 67 6.22 1.80 -4.11
CA PHE A 67 7.64 1.73 -3.76
C PHE A 67 7.98 0.43 -3.03
N ASN A 68 7.12 -0.02 -2.10
CA ASN A 68 7.32 -1.26 -1.37
C ASN A 68 7.25 -2.49 -2.29
N ALA A 69 6.33 -2.49 -3.26
CA ALA A 69 6.11 -3.55 -4.23
C ALA A 69 7.24 -3.68 -5.26
N ARG A 70 7.93 -2.58 -5.58
CA ARG A 70 9.06 -2.56 -6.54
C ARG A 70 10.16 -3.58 -6.23
N LYS A 71 10.39 -3.87 -4.94
CA LYS A 71 11.42 -4.79 -4.46
C LYS A 71 10.83 -5.66 -3.34
N LEU A 72 10.35 -6.85 -3.70
CA LEU A 72 9.66 -7.75 -2.76
C LEU A 72 10.57 -8.33 -1.66
N GLU A 73 11.80 -8.74 -2.02
CA GLU A 73 12.74 -9.35 -1.07
C GLU A 73 13.74 -8.34 -0.48
N LYS A 74 14.14 -7.33 -1.27
CA LYS A 74 15.20 -6.40 -0.85
C LYS A 74 14.63 -5.38 0.14
N ARG A 75 15.29 -5.25 1.29
CA ARG A 75 14.94 -4.28 2.35
C ARG A 75 15.03 -2.84 1.87
N ASN A 76 16.03 -2.52 1.05
CA ASN A 76 16.20 -1.17 0.50
C ASN A 76 15.42 -1.00 -0.82
N VAL A 77 14.20 -0.46 -0.71
CA VAL A 77 13.30 -0.16 -1.84
C VAL A 77 13.77 1.01 -2.69
N PHE A 78 14.55 1.92 -2.10
CA PHE A 78 15.10 3.11 -2.78
C PHE A 78 16.32 2.80 -3.63
N LYS A 79 16.99 1.66 -3.41
CA LYS A 79 18.19 1.29 -4.16
C LYS A 79 17.91 1.22 -5.66
N GLY A 80 18.54 2.13 -6.41
CA GLY A 80 18.41 2.23 -7.86
C GLY A 80 17.11 2.89 -8.33
N ILE A 81 16.42 3.66 -7.49
CA ILE A 81 15.20 4.39 -7.90
C ILE A 81 15.44 5.36 -9.04
N HIS A 82 16.50 6.18 -8.95
CA HIS A 82 16.87 7.15 -9.98
C HIS A 82 17.26 6.52 -11.33
N ARG A 83 17.59 5.23 -11.36
CA ARG A 83 17.88 4.52 -12.61
C ARG A 83 16.63 4.15 -13.40
N ASN A 84 15.48 4.02 -12.74
CA ASN A 84 14.21 3.73 -13.43
C ASN A 84 13.41 5.03 -13.58
N LYS A 85 13.68 5.78 -14.65
CA LYS A 85 13.00 7.05 -14.95
C LYS A 85 11.50 6.87 -15.21
N LEU A 86 11.08 5.75 -15.80
CA LEU A 86 9.65 5.45 -16.02
C LEU A 86 8.90 5.30 -14.69
N PHE A 87 9.48 4.60 -13.72
CA PHE A 87 8.90 4.47 -12.38
C PHE A 87 8.72 5.85 -11.71
N LEU A 88 9.76 6.69 -11.75
CA LEU A 88 9.66 8.05 -11.22
C LEU A 88 8.64 8.91 -11.96
N GLY A 89 8.53 8.75 -13.28
CA GLY A 89 7.53 9.42 -14.10
C GLY A 89 6.10 9.05 -13.71
N ILE A 90 5.81 7.74 -13.55
CA ILE A 90 4.49 7.25 -13.15
C ILE A 90 4.12 7.79 -11.77
N ILE A 91 5.00 7.66 -10.78
CA ILE A 91 4.77 8.20 -9.44
C ILE A 91 4.53 9.72 -9.47
N GLY A 92 5.35 10.46 -10.23
CA GLY A 92 5.21 11.90 -10.38
C GLY A 92 3.86 12.29 -10.97
N ILE A 93 3.45 11.63 -12.05
CA ILE A 93 2.14 11.86 -12.69
C ILE A 93 1.01 11.55 -11.72
N THR A 94 1.05 10.42 -11.01
CA THR A 94 0.02 10.04 -10.03
C THR A 94 -0.11 11.08 -8.92
N VAL A 95 1.01 11.58 -8.37
CA VAL A 95 0.98 12.61 -7.33
C VAL A 95 0.44 13.94 -7.86
N VAL A 96 0.84 14.35 -9.07
CA VAL A 96 0.31 15.59 -9.69
C VAL A 96 -1.19 15.48 -9.93
N LEU A 97 -1.65 14.37 -10.53
CA LEU A 97 -3.06 14.11 -10.74
C LEU A 97 -3.84 14.08 -9.42
N GLN A 98 -3.25 13.51 -8.36
CA GLN A 98 -3.87 13.47 -7.04
C GLN A 98 -4.06 14.88 -6.45
N VAL A 99 -3.04 15.73 -6.53
CA VAL A 99 -3.15 17.13 -6.08
C VAL A 99 -4.19 17.89 -6.89
N LEU A 100 -4.18 17.72 -8.22
CA LEU A 100 -5.17 18.35 -9.09
C LEU A 100 -6.60 17.89 -8.76
N MET A 101 -6.78 16.60 -8.49
CA MET A 101 -8.08 16.04 -8.14
C MET A 101 -8.63 16.61 -6.83
N VAL A 102 -7.80 16.64 -5.78
CA VAL A 102 -8.23 17.11 -4.44
C VAL A 102 -8.43 18.63 -4.40
N GLU A 103 -7.60 19.42 -5.11
CA GLU A 103 -7.69 20.88 -5.06
C GLU A 103 -8.71 21.47 -6.05
N PHE A 104 -8.86 20.87 -7.24
CA PHE A 104 -9.60 21.47 -8.35
C PHE A 104 -10.84 20.70 -8.80
N LEU A 105 -10.96 19.40 -8.51
CA LEU A 105 -12.09 18.57 -8.97
C LEU A 105 -13.21 18.43 -7.92
N LYS A 106 -13.46 19.46 -7.10
CA LYS A 106 -14.53 19.46 -6.07
C LYS A 106 -15.88 18.96 -6.59
N LYS A 107 -16.34 19.52 -7.71
CA LYS A 107 -17.66 19.22 -8.30
C LYS A 107 -17.77 17.86 -8.99
N PHE A 108 -16.66 17.30 -9.46
CA PHE A 108 -16.63 16.03 -10.20
C PHE A 108 -16.33 14.84 -9.30
N ALA A 109 -15.53 15.05 -8.25
CA ALA A 109 -15.13 14.01 -7.31
C ALA A 109 -15.85 14.10 -5.94
N ASP A 110 -16.77 15.07 -5.77
CA ASP A 110 -17.42 15.41 -4.48
C ASP A 110 -16.41 15.56 -3.33
N THR A 111 -15.27 16.20 -3.65
CA THR A 111 -14.17 16.40 -2.71
C THR A 111 -14.17 17.83 -2.17
N GLU A 112 -13.73 17.99 -0.92
CA GLU A 112 -13.49 19.28 -0.30
C GLU A 112 -12.00 19.60 -0.22
N ARG A 113 -11.65 20.88 -0.25
CA ARG A 113 -10.24 21.28 -0.21
C ARG A 113 -9.66 20.99 1.16
N LEU A 114 -8.59 20.21 1.20
CA LEU A 114 -7.91 19.85 2.42
C LEU A 114 -6.96 20.98 2.87
N ASN A 115 -6.91 21.21 4.17
CA ASN A 115 -5.91 22.10 4.76
C ASN A 115 -4.50 21.46 4.67
N LEU A 116 -3.44 22.27 4.70
CA LEU A 116 -2.06 21.80 4.70
C LEU A 116 -1.78 20.82 5.86
N VAL A 117 -2.40 21.04 7.02
CA VAL A 117 -2.29 20.13 8.18
C VAL A 117 -2.89 18.76 7.87
N GLN A 118 -4.07 18.73 7.26
CA GLN A 118 -4.75 17.49 6.86
C GLN A 118 -3.95 16.73 5.79
N TRP A 119 -3.42 17.45 4.80
CA TRP A 119 -2.47 16.90 3.82
C TRP A 119 -1.25 16.28 4.50
N GLY A 120 -0.64 17.00 5.45
CA GLY A 120 0.50 16.52 6.22
C GLY A 120 0.19 15.22 6.98
N VAL A 121 -1.00 15.14 7.58
CA VAL A 121 -1.45 13.92 8.27
C VAL A 121 -1.65 12.75 7.30
N CYS A 122 -2.31 12.96 6.16
CA CYS A 122 -2.50 11.94 5.13
C CYS A 122 -1.14 11.41 4.61
N ILE A 123 -0.20 12.32 4.33
CA ILE A 123 1.16 11.96 3.90
C ILE A 123 1.90 11.20 5.01
N GLY A 124 1.81 11.65 6.26
CA GLY A 124 2.44 10.99 7.40
C GLY A 124 1.95 9.56 7.59
N ILE A 125 0.64 9.35 7.52
CA ILE A 125 0.02 8.02 7.60
C ILE A 125 0.43 7.15 6.41
N ALA A 126 0.44 7.69 5.19
CA ALA A 126 0.92 6.94 4.02
C ALA A 126 2.40 6.56 4.17
N ALA A 127 3.23 7.45 4.73
CA ALA A 127 4.66 7.21 4.96
C ALA A 127 4.94 6.08 5.95
N ILE A 128 4.06 5.83 6.93
CA ILE A 128 4.18 4.70 7.88
C ILE A 128 4.14 3.34 7.16
N SER A 129 3.58 3.26 5.94
CA SER A 129 3.62 2.02 5.15
C SER A 129 5.05 1.57 4.80
N TRP A 130 6.03 2.49 4.72
CA TRP A 130 7.44 2.15 4.46
C TRP A 130 8.13 1.42 5.62
N PRO A 131 8.13 1.92 6.88
CA PRO A 131 8.70 1.18 8.00
C PRO A 131 7.98 -0.14 8.23
N ILE A 132 6.64 -0.19 8.08
CA ILE A 132 5.90 -1.47 8.14
C ILE A 132 6.42 -2.43 7.08
N GLY A 133 6.54 -1.99 5.83
CA GLY A 133 7.06 -2.81 4.72
C GLY A 133 8.49 -3.28 4.97
N TRP A 134 9.33 -2.45 5.60
CA TRP A 134 10.69 -2.81 5.98
C TRP A 134 10.73 -3.88 7.09
N VAL A 135 9.93 -3.71 8.15
CA VAL A 135 9.82 -4.67 9.27
C VAL A 135 9.28 -6.00 8.78
N VAL A 136 8.24 -5.99 7.94
CA VAL A 136 7.65 -7.21 7.36
C VAL A 136 8.69 -7.97 6.54
N LYS A 137 9.58 -7.28 5.80
CA LYS A 137 10.67 -7.92 5.05
C LYS A 137 11.74 -8.54 5.93
N CYS A 138 11.77 -8.28 7.24
CA CYS A 138 12.65 -8.97 8.19
C CYS A 138 12.14 -10.36 8.57
N ILE A 139 10.84 -10.63 8.38
CA ILE A 139 10.24 -11.93 8.72
C ILE A 139 10.64 -12.96 7.64
N PRO A 140 11.33 -14.06 8.01
CA PRO A 140 11.68 -15.11 7.08
C PRO A 140 10.40 -15.82 6.59
N VAL A 141 10.37 -16.14 5.30
CA VAL A 141 9.22 -16.83 4.68
C VAL A 141 9.59 -18.31 4.52
N PRO A 142 8.68 -19.25 4.87
CA PRO A 142 8.89 -20.66 4.60
C PRO A 142 9.11 -20.91 3.11
N GLU A 143 10.00 -21.85 2.77
CA GLU A 143 10.25 -22.23 1.37
C GLU A 143 9.06 -22.96 0.71
N LYS A 144 8.12 -23.45 1.53
CA LYS A 144 6.94 -24.18 1.07
C LYS A 144 5.73 -23.24 0.95
N PRO A 145 5.00 -23.30 -0.19
CA PRO A 145 3.75 -22.56 -0.39
C PRO A 145 2.76 -22.78 0.75
N ILE A 146 2.23 -21.69 1.31
CA ILE A 146 1.16 -21.73 2.35
C ILE A 146 -0.04 -22.55 1.83
N PHE A 147 -0.35 -22.41 0.54
CA PHE A 147 -1.39 -23.19 -0.12
C PHE A 147 -1.09 -24.70 -0.19
N SER A 148 0.18 -25.10 -0.22
CA SER A 148 0.56 -26.52 -0.12
C SER A 148 0.25 -27.07 1.27
N TYR A 149 0.54 -26.30 2.33
CA TYR A 149 0.17 -26.68 3.70
C TYR A 149 -1.34 -26.84 3.87
N MET A 150 -2.13 -25.91 3.33
CA MET A 150 -3.60 -26.02 3.37
C MET A 150 -4.11 -27.26 2.62
N LYS A 151 -3.51 -27.59 1.47
CA LYS A 151 -3.88 -28.78 0.69
C LYS A 151 -3.54 -30.08 1.41
N ASP A 152 -2.39 -30.13 2.09
CA ASP A 152 -1.97 -31.30 2.85
C ASP A 152 -2.76 -31.48 4.15
N MET A 153 -3.12 -30.37 4.81
CA MET A 153 -4.01 -30.40 5.98
C MET A 153 -5.42 -30.86 5.59
N ARG A 154 -5.96 -30.38 4.46
CA ARG A 154 -7.25 -30.85 3.92
C ARG A 154 -7.21 -32.34 3.59
N ARG A 155 -6.09 -32.84 3.03
CA ARG A 155 -5.92 -34.28 2.74
C ARG A 155 -5.77 -35.16 3.98
N LYS A 156 -5.42 -34.61 5.15
CA LYS A 156 -5.36 -35.33 6.42
C LYS A 156 -6.68 -35.37 7.19
N LEU A 157 -7.65 -34.54 6.79
CA LEU A 157 -8.98 -34.43 7.41
C LEU A 157 -10.07 -35.23 6.69
N ILE A 158 -9.73 -35.88 5.58
CA ILE A 158 -10.57 -36.78 4.78
C ILE A 158 -9.94 -38.16 4.86
#